data_AF-A0A562VM54-F1
#
_entry.id   AF-A0A562VM54-F1
#
_cell.length_a   1.000
_cell.length_b   1.000
_cell.length_c   1.000
_cell.angle_alpha   90.00
_cell.angle_beta   90.00
_cell.angle_gamma   90.00
#
_symmetry.space_group_name_H-M   'P 1'
#
loop_
_entity.id
_entity.type
_entity.pdbx_description
1 polymer ?
#
loop_
_entity_poly.entity_id
_entity_poly.type
_entity_poly.pdbx_seq_one_letter_code
_entity_poly.pdbx_strand_id
1 'polypeptide(L)'
;MLTAILIADQQRLHALVAASLGGSGVQLTIISSLASGIEQAVATPPDLLFVQGRLSGLSAEIVSRHVATHVDQARTKLIIFVEPGEEPALARPQLHLDLALPDSALESMISALVKSAQPAAATGGDEFIPDPALAGQRPSHDATAPATASQESAGMSPLPSTESTVATRFEEELDTELARREEDLRPVKVQVHAEPELQRSGQPRVGQAEANELASKSRRRAVVIVAVVLLLAATIAVVQQMPASKTSAPGKPPATIPSAVPTRSKPAPASTKTVPLPPTTSPPPAPAAKAKPIEALRDPLPSFVPGDRRDVAYAAANPGWERYQDAGHEYKVFWENGKLKAVQVIDRSGSGLSPTFFTTAMKELAGVRDYQLVSREVKDNYLVKKGTMGKTGSIIIYKNKADSVLQAFVIHFDQGQDSRR
;
A
#
# COMPACT_ATOMS: atom_id res chain seq x y z
N MET A 1 -33.51 3.67 -10.47
CA MET A 1 -32.48 4.58 -9.95
C MET A 1 -31.15 3.91 -10.20
N LEU A 2 -30.16 4.62 -10.74
CA LEU A 2 -28.89 4.02 -11.10
C LEU A 2 -28.01 3.90 -9.84
N THR A 3 -27.36 2.75 -9.69
CA THR A 3 -26.54 2.40 -8.53
C THR A 3 -25.08 2.27 -8.94
N ALA A 4 -24.19 2.82 -8.11
CA ALA A 4 -22.76 2.76 -8.34
C ALA A 4 -22.02 2.34 -7.06
N ILE A 5 -21.02 1.47 -7.22
CA ILE A 5 -20.07 1.13 -6.16
C ILE A 5 -18.68 1.60 -6.57
N LEU A 6 -17.97 2.25 -5.64
CA LEU A 6 -16.55 2.57 -5.75
C LEU A 6 -15.76 1.70 -4.76
N ILE A 7 -14.80 0.94 -5.27
CA ILE A 7 -13.82 0.20 -4.47
C ILE A 7 -12.46 0.87 -4.63
N ALA A 8 -12.04 1.67 -3.65
CA ALA A 8 -10.79 2.44 -3.68
C ALA A 8 -10.30 2.76 -2.26
N ASP A 9 -8.99 2.78 -2.04
CA ASP A 9 -8.38 3.23 -0.79
C ASP A 9 -7.82 4.67 -0.87
N GLN A 10 -7.74 5.25 -2.08
CA GLN A 10 -7.30 6.63 -2.29
C GLN A 10 -8.42 7.65 -2.04
N GLN A 11 -8.18 8.61 -1.14
CA GLN A 11 -9.12 9.71 -0.85
C GLN A 11 -9.40 10.60 -2.08
N ARG A 12 -8.41 10.79 -2.97
CA ARG A 12 -8.58 11.55 -4.23
C ARG A 12 -9.71 10.96 -5.07
N LEU A 13 -9.73 9.63 -5.24
CA LEU A 13 -10.77 8.94 -6.00
C LEU A 13 -12.14 9.04 -5.35
N HIS A 14 -12.22 9.00 -4.02
CA HIS A 14 -13.48 9.18 -3.30
C HIS A 14 -14.08 10.55 -3.60
N ALA A 15 -13.27 11.60 -3.48
CA ALA A 15 -13.71 12.98 -3.75
C ALA A 15 -14.12 13.16 -5.22
N LEU A 16 -13.29 12.69 -6.16
CA LEU A 16 -13.50 12.79 -7.61
C LEU A 16 -14.81 12.13 -8.06
N VAL A 17 -15.04 10.88 -7.65
CA VAL A 17 -16.25 10.13 -8.04
C VAL A 17 -17.48 10.69 -7.35
N ALA A 18 -17.38 11.08 -6.07
CA ALA A 18 -18.48 11.73 -5.36
C ALA A 18 -18.87 13.07 -6.00
N ALA A 19 -17.89 13.90 -6.39
CA ALA A 19 -18.13 15.17 -7.09
C ALA A 19 -18.78 14.94 -8.45
N SER A 20 -18.28 13.97 -9.23
CA SER A 20 -18.83 13.61 -10.55
C SER A 20 -20.27 13.10 -10.49
N LEU A 21 -20.65 12.43 -9.39
CA LEU A 21 -21.96 11.80 -9.22
C LEU A 21 -22.96 12.63 -8.41
N GLY A 22 -22.52 13.67 -7.69
CA GLY A 22 -23.33 14.41 -6.72
C GLY A 22 -24.62 15.05 -7.28
N GLY A 23 -24.73 15.24 -8.59
CA GLY A 23 -25.92 15.81 -9.24
C GLY A 23 -26.69 14.87 -10.18
N SER A 24 -26.26 13.62 -10.35
CA SER A 24 -26.79 12.74 -11.40
C SER A 24 -27.93 11.81 -10.94
N GLY A 25 -28.33 11.89 -9.68
CA GLY A 25 -29.34 11.00 -9.08
C GLY A 25 -28.85 9.55 -8.93
N VAL A 26 -27.53 9.32 -9.00
CA VAL A 26 -26.89 8.02 -8.82
C VAL A 26 -26.66 7.77 -7.34
N GLN A 27 -27.04 6.59 -6.85
CA GLN A 27 -26.71 6.16 -5.51
C GLN A 27 -25.29 5.59 -5.48
N LEU A 28 -24.34 6.37 -4.93
CA LEU A 28 -22.95 5.97 -4.78
C LEU A 28 -22.70 5.32 -3.42
N THR A 29 -22.11 4.12 -3.42
CA THR A 29 -21.55 3.46 -2.22
C THR A 29 -20.03 3.39 -2.34
N ILE A 30 -19.30 3.86 -1.33
CA ILE A 30 -17.83 3.85 -1.31
C ILE A 30 -17.32 2.81 -0.32
N ILE A 31 -16.40 1.96 -0.77
CA ILE A 31 -15.84 0.84 0.00
C ILE A 31 -14.32 0.85 -0.17
N SER A 32 -13.58 0.72 0.93
CA SER A 32 -12.10 0.80 0.93
C SER A 32 -11.38 -0.54 0.82
N SER A 33 -12.12 -1.65 0.76
CA SER A 33 -11.59 -3.01 0.72
C SER A 33 -12.17 -3.78 -0.46
N LEU A 34 -11.31 -4.50 -1.19
CA LEU A 34 -11.73 -5.32 -2.33
C LEU A 34 -12.73 -6.41 -1.91
N ALA A 35 -12.47 -7.09 -0.80
CA ALA A 35 -13.29 -8.20 -0.33
C ALA A 35 -14.72 -7.75 -0.02
N SER A 36 -14.87 -6.71 0.80
CA SER A 36 -16.17 -6.14 1.15
C SER A 36 -16.88 -5.53 -0.06
N GLY A 37 -16.11 -4.95 -0.99
CA GLY A 37 -16.65 -4.39 -2.23
C GLY A 37 -17.26 -5.44 -3.14
N ILE A 38 -16.59 -6.58 -3.30
CA ILE A 38 -17.10 -7.73 -4.07
C ILE A 38 -18.31 -8.34 -3.37
N GLU A 39 -18.26 -8.53 -2.05
CA GLU A 39 -19.39 -9.05 -1.28
C GLU A 39 -20.65 -8.18 -1.47
N GLN A 40 -20.49 -6.86 -1.35
CA GLN A 40 -21.57 -5.91 -1.58
C GLN A 40 -22.07 -5.94 -3.04
N ALA A 41 -21.16 -6.01 -4.02
CA ALA A 41 -21.53 -6.07 -5.43
C ALA A 41 -22.26 -7.36 -5.82
N VAL A 42 -21.94 -8.48 -5.16
CA VAL A 42 -22.66 -9.75 -5.36
C VAL A 42 -24.03 -9.70 -4.66
N ALA A 43 -24.10 -9.15 -3.45
CA ALA A 43 -25.34 -9.02 -2.70
C ALA A 43 -26.33 -8.04 -3.36
N THR A 44 -25.82 -6.96 -3.97
CA THR A 44 -26.61 -5.96 -4.67
C THR A 44 -25.86 -5.52 -5.93
N PRO A 45 -26.12 -6.17 -7.08
CA PRO A 45 -25.42 -5.90 -8.34
C PRO A 45 -25.58 -4.43 -8.75
N PRO A 46 -24.50 -3.64 -8.80
CA PRO A 46 -24.59 -2.25 -9.20
C PRO A 46 -24.64 -2.12 -10.73
N ASP A 47 -25.17 -1.01 -11.23
CA ASP A 47 -25.11 -0.70 -12.67
C ASP A 47 -23.69 -0.32 -13.10
N LEU A 48 -22.96 0.38 -12.22
CA LEU A 48 -21.58 0.83 -12.40
C LEU A 48 -20.70 0.34 -11.24
N LEU A 49 -19.59 -0.32 -11.57
CA LEU A 49 -18.58 -0.72 -10.59
C LEU A 49 -17.25 -0.08 -10.94
N PHE A 50 -16.84 0.89 -10.12
CA PHE A 50 -15.55 1.56 -10.23
C PHE A 50 -14.55 0.88 -9.29
N VAL A 51 -13.39 0.49 -9.80
CA VAL A 51 -12.37 -0.20 -9.03
C VAL A 51 -11.01 0.45 -9.25
N GLN A 52 -10.31 0.75 -8.16
CA GLN A 52 -8.91 1.18 -8.21
C GLN A 52 -8.04 0.01 -8.69
N GLY A 53 -7.24 0.23 -9.74
CA GLY A 53 -6.41 -0.81 -10.35
C GLY A 53 -5.37 -1.37 -9.38
N ARG A 54 -4.73 -0.50 -8.60
CA ARG A 54 -3.85 -0.92 -7.51
C ARG A 54 -4.56 -0.86 -6.18
N LEU A 55 -4.95 -2.01 -5.65
CA LEU A 55 -5.66 -2.08 -4.37
C LEU A 55 -5.09 -3.20 -3.52
N SER A 56 -4.69 -2.89 -2.28
CA SER A 56 -4.09 -3.87 -1.35
C SER A 56 -2.86 -4.61 -1.92
N GLY A 57 -2.03 -3.92 -2.71
CA GLY A 57 -0.83 -4.49 -3.33
C GLY A 57 -1.09 -5.40 -4.54
N LEU A 58 -2.35 -5.56 -4.96
CA LEU A 58 -2.71 -6.28 -6.18
C LEU A 58 -2.63 -5.34 -7.39
N SER A 59 -2.19 -5.86 -8.53
CA SER A 59 -2.18 -5.11 -9.80
C SER A 59 -3.57 -5.01 -10.42
N ALA A 60 -3.75 -4.08 -11.37
CA ALA A 60 -5.02 -3.87 -12.07
C ALA A 60 -5.49 -5.14 -12.77
N GLU A 61 -4.55 -5.92 -13.34
CA GLU A 61 -4.87 -7.20 -13.98
C GLU A 61 -5.40 -8.22 -12.96
N ILE A 62 -4.78 -8.35 -11.79
CA ILE A 62 -5.22 -9.29 -10.76
C ILE A 62 -6.58 -8.87 -10.21
N VAL A 63 -6.74 -7.59 -9.87
CA VAL A 63 -7.99 -7.03 -9.35
C VAL A 63 -9.12 -7.23 -10.35
N SER A 64 -8.89 -6.90 -11.63
CA SER A 64 -9.89 -7.04 -12.69
C SER A 64 -10.37 -8.48 -12.84
N ARG A 65 -9.43 -9.45 -12.89
CA ARG A 65 -9.74 -10.88 -13.04
C ARG A 65 -10.49 -11.39 -11.82
N HIS A 66 -10.13 -10.92 -10.63
CA HIS A 66 -10.78 -11.32 -9.40
C HIS A 66 -12.22 -10.81 -9.33
N VAL A 67 -12.46 -9.53 -9.61
CA VAL A 67 -13.79 -8.92 -9.68
C VAL A 67 -14.63 -9.58 -10.77
N ALA A 68 -14.04 -9.77 -11.95
CA ALA A 68 -14.67 -10.40 -13.11
C ALA A 68 -15.17 -11.83 -12.85
N THR A 69 -14.53 -12.55 -11.93
CA THR A 69 -14.88 -13.92 -11.57
C THR A 69 -16.10 -13.98 -10.65
N HIS A 70 -16.36 -12.92 -9.88
CA HIS A 70 -17.40 -12.91 -8.85
C HIS A 70 -18.62 -12.05 -9.23
N VAL A 71 -18.42 -10.98 -10.01
CA VAL A 71 -19.46 -10.02 -10.36
C VAL A 71 -20.02 -10.32 -11.74
N ASP A 72 -21.34 -10.27 -11.87
CA ASP A 72 -22.04 -10.45 -13.15
C ASP A 72 -21.82 -9.25 -14.08
N GLN A 73 -20.92 -9.43 -15.06
CA GLN A 73 -20.58 -8.44 -16.07
C GLN A 73 -21.69 -8.18 -17.09
N ALA A 74 -22.70 -9.06 -17.19
CA ALA A 74 -23.84 -8.81 -18.08
C ALA A 74 -24.71 -7.66 -17.57
N ARG A 75 -24.71 -7.42 -16.25
CA ARG A 75 -25.48 -6.36 -15.59
C ARG A 75 -24.64 -5.19 -15.12
N THR A 76 -23.38 -5.45 -14.78
CA THR A 76 -22.49 -4.45 -14.18
C THR A 76 -21.48 -3.97 -15.20
N LYS A 77 -21.43 -2.66 -15.47
CA LYS A 77 -20.30 -2.07 -16.22
C LYS A 77 -19.11 -1.91 -15.28
N LEU A 78 -18.01 -2.62 -15.56
CA LEU A 78 -16.77 -2.54 -14.79
C LEU A 78 -15.85 -1.45 -15.36
N ILE A 79 -15.44 -0.53 -14.51
CA ILE A 79 -14.51 0.56 -14.82
C ILE A 79 -13.31 0.45 -13.88
N ILE A 80 -12.10 0.42 -14.45
CA ILE A 80 -10.86 0.32 -13.68
C ILE A 80 -10.04 1.59 -13.83
N PHE A 81 -9.62 2.14 -12.69
CA PHE A 81 -8.65 3.24 -12.64
C PHE A 81 -7.24 2.69 -12.74
N VAL A 82 -6.48 3.08 -13.75
CA VAL A 82 -5.14 2.56 -14.04
C VAL A 82 -4.11 3.65 -13.73
N GLU A 83 -3.02 3.28 -13.05
CA GLU A 83 -1.90 4.19 -12.76
C GLU A 83 -1.02 4.38 -14.01
N PRO A 84 -0.33 5.53 -14.16
CA PRO A 84 0.56 5.76 -15.30
C PRO A 84 1.63 4.68 -15.42
N GLY A 85 1.80 4.15 -16.64
CA GLY A 85 2.80 3.13 -16.96
C GLY A 85 2.38 1.70 -16.65
N GLU A 86 1.19 1.47 -16.09
CA GLU A 86 0.62 0.13 -15.96
C GLU A 86 -0.17 -0.21 -17.24
N GLU A 87 0.38 -1.08 -18.10
CA GLU A 87 -0.33 -1.50 -19.30
C GLU A 87 -1.34 -2.60 -18.92
N PRO A 88 -2.65 -2.39 -19.14
CA PRO A 88 -3.66 -3.37 -18.73
C PRO A 88 -3.65 -4.54 -19.72
N ALA A 89 -3.03 -5.65 -19.33
CA ALA A 89 -2.99 -6.88 -20.11
C ALA A 89 -4.35 -7.61 -20.07
N LEU A 90 -5.39 -7.06 -20.72
CA LEU A 90 -6.76 -7.61 -20.63
C LEU A 90 -7.41 -7.87 -22.00
N ALA A 91 -7.88 -9.10 -22.17
CA ALA A 91 -8.53 -9.63 -23.36
C ALA A 91 -10.04 -9.36 -23.46
N ARG A 92 -10.60 -8.44 -22.66
CA ARG A 92 -12.05 -8.15 -22.61
C ARG A 92 -12.34 -6.65 -22.60
N PRO A 93 -13.53 -6.23 -23.07
CA PRO A 93 -13.91 -4.82 -23.08
C PRO A 93 -14.22 -4.34 -21.65
N GLN A 94 -13.16 -4.04 -20.89
CA GLN A 94 -13.23 -3.27 -19.67
C GLN A 94 -12.88 -1.82 -20.01
N LEU A 95 -13.52 -0.87 -19.32
CA LEU A 95 -13.25 0.53 -19.56
C LEU A 95 -12.20 1.02 -18.57
N HIS A 96 -11.13 1.60 -19.07
CA HIS A 96 -10.01 2.06 -18.25
C HIS A 96 -10.02 3.58 -18.14
N LEU A 97 -9.75 4.09 -16.95
CA LEU A 97 -9.57 5.51 -16.67
C LEU A 97 -8.14 5.73 -16.18
N ASP A 98 -7.35 6.50 -16.93
CA ASP A 98 -5.97 6.80 -16.59
C ASP A 98 -5.90 7.85 -15.46
N LEU A 99 -5.33 7.47 -14.34
CA LEU A 99 -5.17 8.31 -13.14
C LEU A 99 -4.18 9.47 -13.32
N ALA A 100 -3.34 9.41 -14.37
CA ALA A 100 -2.44 10.49 -14.74
C ALA A 100 -3.17 11.71 -15.33
N LEU A 101 -4.43 11.54 -15.75
CA LEU A 101 -5.25 12.63 -16.24
C LEU A 101 -5.60 13.61 -15.10
N PRO A 102 -5.73 14.92 -15.42
CA PRO A 102 -6.18 15.91 -14.46
C PRO A 102 -7.62 15.61 -14.02
N ASP A 103 -7.95 15.98 -12.78
CA ASP A 103 -9.26 15.69 -12.15
C ASP A 103 -10.43 16.14 -13.02
N SER A 104 -10.36 17.33 -13.64
CA SER A 104 -11.42 17.84 -14.53
C SER A 104 -11.69 16.95 -15.75
N ALA A 105 -10.65 16.29 -16.28
CA ALA A 105 -10.79 15.37 -17.40
C ALA A 105 -11.43 14.05 -16.93
N LEU A 106 -10.97 13.52 -15.79
CA LEU A 106 -11.54 12.32 -15.19
C LEU A 106 -13.01 12.50 -14.80
N GLU A 107 -13.37 13.64 -14.21
CA GLU A 107 -14.76 13.97 -13.87
C GLU A 107 -15.65 14.01 -15.12
N SER A 108 -15.15 14.60 -16.20
CA SER A 108 -15.85 14.64 -17.49
C SER A 108 -16.07 13.24 -18.06
N MET A 109 -15.06 12.36 -17.98
CA MET A 109 -15.16 10.97 -18.41
C MET A 109 -16.14 10.16 -17.56
N ILE A 110 -16.06 10.27 -16.22
CA ILE A 110 -17.00 9.61 -15.30
C ILE A 110 -18.43 10.07 -15.58
N SER A 111 -18.64 11.38 -15.76
CA SER A 111 -19.95 11.95 -16.10
C SER A 111 -20.49 11.42 -17.43
N ALA A 112 -19.64 11.28 -18.45
CA ALA A 112 -20.02 10.70 -19.74
C ALA A 112 -20.40 9.23 -19.61
N LEU A 113 -19.66 8.46 -18.81
CA LEU A 113 -19.96 7.05 -18.54
C LEU A 113 -21.30 6.87 -17.85
N VAL A 114 -21.59 7.71 -16.86
CA VAL A 114 -22.86 7.68 -16.12
C VAL A 114 -24.02 8.01 -17.04
N LYS A 115 -23.89 9.04 -17.87
CA LYS A 115 -24.89 9.38 -18.90
C LYS A 115 -25.12 8.23 -19.87
N SER A 116 -24.06 7.53 -20.28
CA SER A 116 -24.17 6.35 -21.18
C SER A 116 -24.81 5.12 -20.53
N ALA A 117 -24.85 5.07 -19.19
CA ALA A 117 -25.43 3.98 -18.43
C ALA A 117 -26.87 4.25 -18.02
N GLN A 118 -27.33 5.50 -18.07
CA GLN A 118 -28.74 5.79 -17.90
C GLN A 118 -29.53 5.14 -19.05
N PRO A 119 -30.54 4.31 -18.76
CA PRO A 119 -31.41 3.78 -19.79
C PRO A 119 -32.01 4.98 -20.51
N ALA A 120 -31.78 5.07 -21.83
CA ALA A 120 -32.35 6.11 -22.67
C ALA A 120 -33.83 6.17 -22.33
N ALA A 121 -34.25 7.21 -21.60
CA ALA A 121 -35.61 7.35 -21.13
C ALA A 121 -36.47 7.19 -22.38
N ALA A 122 -37.24 6.11 -22.43
CA ALA A 122 -38.04 5.73 -23.58
C ALA A 122 -38.84 6.96 -23.98
N THR A 123 -38.32 7.68 -24.98
CA THR A 123 -38.97 8.87 -25.49
C THR A 123 -40.06 8.28 -26.35
N GLY A 124 -41.18 7.95 -25.71
CA GLY A 124 -42.44 7.63 -26.35
C GLY A 124 -42.91 8.89 -27.07
N GLY A 125 -42.27 9.18 -28.19
CA GLY A 125 -42.72 10.07 -29.23
C GLY A 125 -43.13 9.19 -30.41
N ASP A 126 -44.40 8.82 -30.41
CA ASP A 126 -45.12 8.46 -31.62
C ASP A 126 -45.09 9.68 -32.54
N GLU A 127 -44.16 9.75 -33.51
CA GLU A 127 -44.41 10.52 -34.73
C GLU A 127 -43.44 10.21 -35.87
N PHE A 128 -44.07 9.84 -36.99
CA PHE A 128 -43.71 10.13 -38.37
C PHE A 128 -42.61 9.29 -39.04
N ILE A 129 -43.09 8.28 -39.77
CA ILE A 129 -42.43 7.69 -40.94
C ILE A 129 -42.67 8.63 -42.13
N PRO A 130 -41.64 9.24 -42.75
CA PRO A 130 -41.68 9.52 -44.17
C PRO A 130 -40.94 8.41 -44.93
N ASP A 131 -41.69 7.87 -45.86
CA ASP A 131 -41.36 6.90 -46.90
C ASP A 131 -40.11 7.32 -47.73
N PRO A 132 -39.07 6.47 -47.89
CA PRO A 132 -37.98 6.73 -48.82
C PRO A 132 -38.15 5.90 -50.09
N ALA A 133 -38.82 6.48 -51.09
CA ALA A 133 -38.86 5.96 -52.45
C ALA A 133 -38.39 7.02 -53.48
N LEU A 134 -37.28 6.68 -54.12
CA LEU A 134 -36.75 7.11 -55.43
C LEU A 134 -35.93 8.40 -55.62
N ALA A 135 -34.91 8.19 -56.49
CA ALA A 135 -34.06 9.11 -57.27
C ALA A 135 -32.93 9.80 -56.47
N GLY A 136 -31.63 9.61 -56.74
CA GLY A 136 -30.95 9.20 -57.96
C GLY A 136 -30.23 10.42 -58.57
N GLN A 137 -28.95 10.62 -58.24
CA GLN A 137 -27.99 11.34 -59.11
C GLN A 137 -26.55 11.26 -58.58
N ARG A 138 -25.69 10.59 -59.36
CA ARG A 138 -24.24 10.85 -59.44
C ARG A 138 -24.04 12.27 -59.99
N PRO A 139 -22.90 12.90 -59.68
CA PRO A 139 -21.93 13.03 -60.75
C PRO A 139 -20.50 12.72 -60.34
N SER A 140 -19.81 12.13 -61.31
CA SER A 140 -18.39 11.92 -61.45
C SER A 140 -17.63 13.24 -61.37
N HIS A 141 -16.45 13.25 -60.72
CA HIS A 141 -15.34 14.06 -61.20
C HIS A 141 -14.02 13.31 -61.03
N ASP A 142 -13.33 13.27 -62.16
CA ASP A 142 -12.12 12.57 -62.48
C ASP A 142 -10.90 13.50 -62.27
N ALA A 143 -9.74 12.86 -62.15
CA ALA A 143 -8.41 13.34 -62.49
C ALA A 143 -7.75 14.47 -61.64
N THR A 144 -6.62 14.15 -61.00
CA THR A 144 -5.27 14.40 -61.55
C THR A 144 -4.22 14.42 -60.43
N ALA A 145 -3.28 13.47 -60.49
CA ALA A 145 -2.00 13.49 -59.79
C ALA A 145 -1.07 14.59 -60.36
N PRO A 146 0.01 14.97 -59.67
CA PRO A 146 1.25 14.31 -60.06
C PRO A 146 2.22 13.98 -58.90
N ALA A 147 3.06 13.01 -59.22
CA ALA A 147 4.24 12.59 -58.49
C ALA A 147 5.33 13.66 -58.45
N THR A 148 6.20 13.61 -57.44
CA THR A 148 7.64 13.85 -57.57
C THR A 148 8.37 13.08 -56.47
N ALA A 149 9.51 12.50 -56.86
CA ALA A 149 10.29 11.48 -56.18
C ALA A 149 11.46 12.05 -55.35
N SER A 150 11.89 11.22 -54.40
CA SER A 150 13.27 10.88 -53.98
C SER A 150 14.32 11.94 -53.62
N GLN A 151 14.82 11.83 -52.39
CA GLN A 151 16.24 11.91 -51.96
C GLN A 151 16.29 11.37 -50.52
N GLU A 152 16.80 10.17 -50.19
CA GLU A 152 18.20 9.71 -50.13
C GLU A 152 19.16 10.68 -49.42
N SER A 153 19.49 10.41 -48.15
CA SER A 153 20.85 10.05 -47.72
C SER A 153 20.98 9.94 -46.19
N ALA A 154 21.98 9.15 -45.79
CA ALA A 154 22.28 8.59 -44.49
C ALA A 154 22.70 9.60 -43.39
N GLY A 155 22.55 9.18 -42.13
CA GLY A 155 23.08 9.92 -40.97
C GLY A 155 22.97 9.15 -39.65
N MET A 156 24.03 8.42 -39.34
CA MET A 156 24.30 7.71 -38.07
C MET A 156 24.22 8.62 -36.84
N SER A 157 23.52 8.20 -35.76
CA SER A 157 23.98 8.35 -34.36
C SER A 157 23.10 7.59 -33.37
N PRO A 158 23.67 6.77 -32.47
CA PRO A 158 22.93 6.14 -31.38
C PRO A 158 22.74 7.13 -30.21
N LEU A 159 21.50 7.29 -29.76
CA LEU A 159 21.15 8.03 -28.55
C LEU A 159 21.48 7.18 -27.30
N PRO A 160 22.13 7.77 -26.27
CA PRO A 160 22.36 7.07 -25.01
C PRO A 160 21.07 6.97 -24.20
N SER A 161 20.75 5.76 -23.75
CA SER A 161 19.70 5.48 -22.77
C SER A 161 20.08 6.10 -21.41
N THR A 162 19.50 7.25 -21.08
CA THR A 162 19.53 7.84 -19.73
C THR A 162 18.25 7.50 -18.97
N GLU A 163 18.11 6.24 -18.53
CA GLU A 163 17.10 5.83 -17.55
C GLU A 163 17.69 4.78 -16.59
N SER A 164 18.57 5.21 -15.69
CA SER A 164 18.91 4.51 -14.43
C SER A 164 20.02 5.26 -13.68
N THR A 165 19.71 6.41 -13.09
CA THR A 165 20.68 7.11 -12.22
C THR A 165 20.05 7.74 -10.98
N VAL A 166 18.71 7.81 -10.89
CA VAL A 166 18.04 8.46 -9.75
C VAL A 166 17.80 7.49 -8.58
N ALA A 167 17.55 6.21 -8.83
CA ALA A 167 17.33 5.22 -7.77
C ALA A 167 18.62 4.85 -7.00
N THR A 168 19.76 4.82 -7.67
CA THR A 168 21.07 4.50 -7.08
C THR A 168 21.60 5.59 -6.16
N ARG A 169 21.27 6.87 -6.43
CA ARG A 169 21.78 8.01 -5.65
C ARG A 169 21.21 8.05 -4.23
N PHE A 170 19.94 7.68 -4.06
CA PHE A 170 19.31 7.63 -2.74
C PHE A 170 19.83 6.47 -1.88
N GLU A 171 20.09 5.30 -2.49
CA GLU A 171 20.68 4.15 -1.79
C GLU A 171 22.13 4.44 -1.34
N GLU A 172 22.93 5.10 -2.18
CA GLU A 172 24.30 5.51 -1.83
C GLU A 172 24.34 6.59 -0.73
N GLU A 173 23.38 7.52 -0.72
CA GLU A 173 23.27 8.56 0.31
C GLU A 173 22.78 8.00 1.66
N LEU A 174 21.90 6.99 1.64
CA LEU A 174 21.44 6.31 2.85
C LEU A 174 22.55 5.45 3.50
N ASP A 175 23.30 4.69 2.71
CA ASP A 175 24.43 3.88 3.21
C ASP A 175 25.59 4.77 3.70
N THR A 176 25.85 5.90 3.05
CA THR A 176 26.87 6.87 3.50
C THR A 176 26.50 7.52 4.84
N GLU A 177 25.22 7.86 5.06
CA GLU A 177 24.75 8.41 6.34
C GLU A 177 24.72 7.38 7.48
N LEU A 178 24.45 6.11 7.17
CA LEU A 178 24.51 5.01 8.13
C LEU A 178 25.96 4.74 8.59
N ALA A 179 26.91 4.66 7.65
CA ALA A 179 28.32 4.49 7.96
C ALA A 179 28.89 5.65 8.81
N ARG A 180 28.45 6.88 8.54
CA ARG A 180 28.89 8.07 9.29
C ARG A 180 28.37 8.11 10.73
N ARG A 181 27.22 7.48 11.01
CA ARG A 181 26.63 7.41 12.35
C ARG A 181 27.17 6.27 13.21
N GLU A 182 27.74 5.24 12.59
CA GLU A 182 28.36 4.11 13.30
C GLU A 182 29.67 4.53 14.00
N GLU A 183 30.37 5.56 13.50
CA GLU A 183 31.52 6.15 14.19
C GLU A 183 31.14 6.98 15.43
N ASP A 184 29.96 7.60 15.44
CA ASP A 184 29.48 8.46 16.54
C ASP A 184 28.87 7.66 17.71
N LEU A 185 28.69 6.35 17.55
CA LEU A 185 28.23 5.42 18.58
C LEU A 185 29.38 4.74 19.34
N ARG A 186 30.64 5.12 19.10
CA ARG A 186 31.75 4.65 19.92
C ARG A 186 31.54 5.12 21.37
N PRO A 187 31.64 4.22 22.38
CA PRO A 187 31.40 4.59 23.76
C PRO A 187 32.42 5.64 24.18
N VAL A 188 31.93 6.87 24.41
CA VAL A 188 32.70 7.89 25.13
C VAL A 188 33.05 7.29 26.48
N LYS A 189 34.34 6.99 26.68
CA LYS A 189 34.88 6.65 28.00
C LYS A 189 34.67 7.86 28.89
N VAL A 190 33.55 7.89 29.60
CA VAL A 190 33.32 8.79 30.72
C VAL A 190 34.27 8.34 31.82
N GLN A 191 35.46 8.96 31.85
CA GLN A 191 36.30 8.93 33.03
C GLN A 191 35.54 9.66 34.13
N VAL A 192 34.93 8.90 35.03
CA VAL A 192 34.35 9.41 36.27
C VAL A 192 35.52 9.90 37.11
N HIS A 193 35.81 11.20 37.00
CA HIS A 193 36.68 11.89 37.94
C HIS A 193 35.87 12.06 39.22
N ALA A 194 36.29 11.37 40.28
CA ALA A 194 35.71 11.51 41.60
C ALA A 194 35.99 12.93 42.11
N GLU A 195 34.91 13.69 42.32
CA GLU A 195 34.96 15.01 42.95
C GLU A 195 34.91 14.83 44.49
N PRO A 196 35.81 15.47 45.26
CA PRO A 196 35.71 15.50 46.71
C PRO A 196 34.80 16.65 47.16
N GLU A 197 33.94 16.37 48.14
CA GLU A 197 33.26 17.40 48.94
C GLU A 197 34.29 18.35 49.58
N LEU A 198 34.13 19.67 49.43
CA LEU A 198 33.67 20.59 50.48
C LEU A 198 33.86 22.07 50.09
N GLN A 199 33.01 22.90 50.71
CA GLN A 199 33.11 24.35 50.96
C GLN A 199 32.43 25.35 50.00
N ARG A 200 31.26 25.81 50.49
CA ARG A 200 30.85 27.22 50.66
C ARG A 200 31.76 28.28 50.02
N SER A 201 31.21 29.11 49.13
CA SER A 201 30.91 30.53 49.41
C SER A 201 30.10 31.16 48.28
N GLY A 202 29.32 32.18 48.61
CA GLY A 202 28.28 32.74 47.74
C GLY A 202 28.76 33.66 46.61
N GLN A 203 27.93 33.76 45.57
CA GLN A 203 27.89 34.88 44.63
C GLN A 203 26.48 35.02 44.04
N PRO A 204 25.96 36.25 43.83
CA PRO A 204 24.62 36.46 43.28
C PRO A 204 24.68 36.40 41.75
N ARG A 205 23.90 35.51 41.13
CA ARG A 205 23.77 35.44 39.67
C ARG A 205 22.47 36.11 39.23
N VAL A 206 22.61 37.36 38.83
CA VAL A 206 21.68 38.08 37.95
C VAL A 206 21.56 37.25 36.66
N GLY A 207 20.36 36.72 36.37
CA GLY A 207 20.13 35.90 35.16
C GLY A 207 18.95 34.93 35.17
N GLN A 208 18.10 34.90 36.21
CA GLN A 208 16.94 34.00 36.25
C GLN A 208 15.58 34.65 35.88
N ALA A 209 15.56 35.92 35.50
CA ALA A 209 14.31 36.62 35.19
C ALA A 209 13.74 36.26 33.80
N GLU A 210 14.56 35.97 32.78
CA GLU A 210 14.07 35.70 31.42
C GLU A 210 13.58 34.26 31.19
N ALA A 211 14.08 33.28 31.95
CA ALA A 211 13.65 31.88 31.78
C ALA A 211 12.22 31.61 32.31
N ASN A 212 11.75 32.42 33.27
CA ASN A 212 10.39 32.26 33.83
C ASN A 212 9.31 32.96 33.00
N GLU A 213 9.66 33.90 32.11
CA GLU A 213 8.64 34.61 31.32
C GLU A 213 8.09 33.74 30.17
N LEU A 214 8.96 32.93 29.54
CA LEU A 214 8.57 31.98 28.49
C LEU A 214 7.73 30.81 29.03
N ALA A 215 7.97 30.39 30.28
CA ALA A 215 7.19 29.35 30.94
C ALA A 215 5.76 29.80 31.33
N SER A 216 5.53 31.10 31.54
CA SER A 216 4.20 31.62 31.90
C SER A 216 3.27 31.77 30.68
N LYS A 217 3.82 32.08 29.50
CA LYS A 217 3.06 32.26 28.26
C LYS A 217 2.51 30.93 27.71
N SER A 218 3.23 29.81 27.91
CA SER A 218 2.75 28.49 27.47
C SER A 218 1.61 27.95 28.35
N ARG A 219 1.64 28.22 29.67
CA ARG A 219 0.57 27.81 30.59
C ARG A 219 -0.76 28.49 30.31
N ARG A 220 -0.74 29.77 29.90
CA ARG A 220 -1.98 30.49 29.51
C ARG A 220 -2.62 29.89 28.24
N ARG A 221 -1.81 29.47 27.27
CA ARG A 221 -2.32 28.81 26.05
C ARG A 221 -2.91 27.43 26.35
N ALA A 222 -2.28 26.65 27.23
CA ALA A 222 -2.79 25.34 27.63
C ALA A 222 -4.16 25.45 28.34
N VAL A 223 -4.34 26.43 29.23
CA VAL A 223 -5.62 26.65 29.94
C VAL A 223 -6.75 27.03 28.97
N VAL A 224 -6.47 27.87 27.97
CA VAL A 224 -7.47 28.25 26.95
C VAL A 224 -7.86 27.03 26.08
N ILE A 225 -6.91 26.20 25.68
CA ILE A 225 -7.19 25.00 24.87
C ILE A 225 -8.05 24.01 25.67
N VAL A 226 -7.74 23.77 26.95
CA VAL A 226 -8.53 22.88 27.81
C VAL A 226 -9.96 23.42 27.99
N ALA A 227 -10.12 24.74 28.16
CA ALA A 227 -11.44 25.36 28.28
C ALA A 227 -12.27 25.19 27.00
N VAL A 228 -11.68 25.37 25.81
CA VAL A 228 -12.37 25.20 24.52
C VAL A 228 -12.78 23.74 24.31
N VAL A 229 -11.92 22.78 24.66
CA VAL A 229 -12.24 21.35 24.54
C VAL A 229 -13.39 20.94 25.47
N LEU A 230 -13.41 21.45 26.70
CA LEU A 230 -14.51 21.19 27.65
C LEU A 230 -15.83 21.80 27.16
N LEU A 231 -15.80 22.99 26.55
CA LEU A 231 -16.98 23.64 25.99
C LEU A 231 -17.53 22.85 24.78
N LEU A 232 -16.65 22.33 23.92
CA LEU A 232 -17.03 21.47 22.80
C LEU A 232 -17.64 20.15 23.27
N ALA A 233 -17.05 19.51 24.27
CA ALA A 233 -17.58 18.27 24.86
C ALA A 233 -18.97 18.48 25.48
N ALA A 234 -19.20 19.61 26.16
CA ALA A 234 -20.50 19.95 26.71
C ALA A 234 -21.57 20.13 25.62
N THR A 235 -21.23 20.75 24.47
CA THR A 235 -22.19 20.90 23.36
C THR A 235 -22.61 19.57 22.75
N ILE A 236 -21.68 18.61 22.61
CA ILE A 236 -21.98 17.27 22.07
C ILE A 236 -22.88 16.49 23.04
N ALA A 237 -22.63 16.60 24.35
CA ALA A 237 -23.44 15.95 25.37
C ALA A 237 -24.92 16.42 25.36
N VAL A 238 -25.15 17.72 25.10
CA VAL A 238 -26.52 18.27 25.00
C VAL A 238 -27.26 17.75 23.78
N VAL A 239 -26.59 17.64 22.63
CA VAL A 239 -27.21 17.11 21.39
C VAL A 239 -27.57 15.63 21.52
N GLN A 240 -26.76 14.83 22.22
CA GLN A 240 -27.06 13.41 22.45
C GLN A 240 -28.19 13.17 23.46
N GLN A 241 -28.51 14.15 24.32
CA GLN A 241 -29.63 14.04 25.26
C GLN A 241 -30.98 14.45 24.66
N MET A 242 -31.03 14.94 23.41
CA MET A 242 -32.30 15.20 22.75
C MET A 242 -32.95 13.88 22.30
N PRO A 243 -34.13 13.51 22.82
CA PRO A 243 -34.79 12.26 22.47
C PRO A 243 -35.29 12.31 21.03
N ALA A 244 -34.72 11.47 20.17
CA ALA A 244 -35.18 11.27 18.81
C ALA A 244 -36.66 10.87 18.81
N SER A 245 -37.51 11.74 18.26
CA SER A 245 -38.94 11.48 18.09
C SER A 245 -39.11 10.31 17.12
N LYS A 246 -39.63 9.19 17.63
CA LYS A 246 -39.87 7.96 16.87
C LYS A 246 -41.12 8.12 16.01
N THR A 247 -40.94 8.26 14.71
CA THR A 247 -42.01 8.06 13.72
C THR A 247 -42.11 6.57 13.40
N SER A 248 -43.10 5.90 13.99
CA SER A 248 -43.53 4.55 13.62
C SER A 248 -44.39 4.60 12.36
N ALA A 249 -44.12 3.70 11.42
CA ALA A 249 -45.08 3.24 10.42
C ALA A 249 -44.96 1.71 10.20
N PRO A 250 -46.04 1.02 9.80
CA PRO A 250 -46.31 -0.38 10.11
C PRO A 250 -45.94 -1.35 8.99
N GLY A 251 -45.68 -2.61 9.36
CA GLY A 251 -45.06 -3.61 8.49
C GLY A 251 -45.98 -4.48 7.64
N LYS A 252 -45.39 -5.56 7.10
CA LYS A 252 -46.06 -6.79 6.66
C LYS A 252 -45.04 -7.93 6.45
N PRO A 253 -45.31 -9.17 6.89
CA PRO A 253 -44.49 -10.37 6.59
C PRO A 253 -44.95 -11.04 5.28
N PRO A 254 -44.15 -11.95 4.67
CA PRO A 254 -44.55 -13.37 4.75
C PRO A 254 -43.45 -14.47 4.59
N ALA A 255 -43.83 -15.65 5.09
CA ALA A 255 -43.68 -17.00 4.50
C ALA A 255 -42.32 -17.75 4.45
N THR A 256 -42.20 -18.70 5.40
CA THR A 256 -41.72 -20.10 5.30
C THR A 256 -42.15 -20.77 3.97
N ILE A 257 -41.42 -21.70 3.31
CA ILE A 257 -41.27 -23.19 3.46
C ILE A 257 -40.40 -23.66 2.23
N PRO A 258 -40.00 -24.95 2.00
CA PRO A 258 -39.06 -25.88 2.66
C PRO A 258 -37.82 -26.29 1.79
N SER A 259 -36.95 -27.10 2.42
CA SER A 259 -35.93 -28.02 1.89
C SER A 259 -36.12 -28.66 0.51
N ALA A 260 -35.02 -28.75 -0.25
CA ALA A 260 -34.69 -29.92 -1.08
C ALA A 260 -33.16 -30.01 -1.36
N VAL A 261 -32.54 -31.06 -0.79
CA VAL A 261 -31.29 -31.74 -1.18
C VAL A 261 -31.76 -33.11 -1.76
N PRO A 262 -31.02 -33.92 -2.57
CA PRO A 262 -29.61 -33.90 -3.01
C PRO A 262 -29.43 -34.06 -4.55
N THR A 263 -28.20 -33.95 -5.09
CA THR A 263 -27.67 -35.00 -5.98
C THR A 263 -26.14 -34.98 -6.02
N ARG A 264 -25.57 -36.12 -5.64
CA ARG A 264 -24.17 -36.54 -5.70
C ARG A 264 -23.84 -36.95 -7.15
N SER A 265 -22.72 -36.51 -7.72
CA SER A 265 -22.16 -37.10 -8.94
C SER A 265 -20.65 -37.19 -8.86
N LYS A 266 -20.20 -38.42 -8.64
CA LYS A 266 -18.83 -38.94 -8.74
C LYS A 266 -18.58 -39.30 -10.21
N PRO A 267 -17.40 -38.99 -10.77
CA PRO A 267 -16.69 -40.04 -11.51
C PRO A 267 -15.25 -40.26 -11.02
N ALA A 268 -14.86 -41.52 -11.14
CA ALA A 268 -13.57 -42.09 -10.76
C ALA A 268 -12.57 -42.02 -11.96
N PRO A 269 -11.32 -42.50 -11.78
CA PRO A 269 -10.13 -42.00 -12.46
C PRO A 269 -9.82 -42.70 -13.80
N ALA A 270 -9.13 -41.99 -14.70
CA ALA A 270 -8.50 -42.59 -15.87
C ALA A 270 -6.99 -42.66 -15.66
N SER A 271 -6.51 -43.87 -15.42
CA SER A 271 -5.13 -44.29 -15.54
C SER A 271 -4.62 -44.04 -16.95
N THR A 272 -3.45 -43.40 -17.10
CA THR A 272 -2.65 -43.50 -18.32
C THR A 272 -1.25 -44.02 -18.03
N LYS A 273 -0.86 -44.93 -18.92
CA LYS A 273 0.22 -45.90 -18.88
C LYS A 273 1.62 -45.29 -18.73
N THR A 274 2.39 -45.99 -17.90
CA THR A 274 3.84 -46.13 -17.88
C THR A 274 4.42 -46.50 -19.26
N VAL A 275 5.50 -45.83 -19.66
CA VAL A 275 6.48 -46.29 -20.67
C VAL A 275 7.86 -46.25 -20.02
N PRO A 276 8.58 -47.39 -19.91
CA PRO A 276 9.96 -47.41 -19.43
C PRO A 276 10.95 -47.33 -20.60
N LEU A 277 11.96 -46.46 -20.50
CA LEU A 277 13.16 -46.48 -21.35
C LEU A 277 14.41 -46.84 -20.52
N PRO A 278 15.42 -47.49 -21.14
CA PRO A 278 16.47 -48.27 -20.48
C PRO A 278 17.62 -47.46 -19.84
N PRO A 279 18.44 -48.10 -18.98
CA PRO A 279 19.45 -47.44 -18.15
C PRO A 279 20.72 -47.13 -18.94
N THR A 280 21.22 -45.89 -18.82
CA THR A 280 22.62 -45.57 -19.14
C THR A 280 23.40 -45.47 -17.83
N THR A 281 24.18 -46.52 -17.57
CA THR A 281 25.15 -46.66 -16.50
C THR A 281 26.27 -45.64 -16.71
N SER A 282 26.38 -44.67 -15.80
CA SER A 282 27.61 -43.91 -15.58
C SER A 282 28.10 -44.16 -14.16
N PRO A 283 29.40 -44.43 -13.94
CA PRO A 283 29.92 -44.80 -12.63
C PRO A 283 29.83 -43.63 -11.63
N PRO A 284 29.55 -43.92 -10.34
CA PRO A 284 29.39 -42.90 -9.32
C PRO A 284 30.75 -42.23 -9.02
N PRO A 285 30.86 -40.90 -9.08
CA PRO A 285 31.98 -40.20 -8.49
C PRO A 285 31.92 -40.38 -6.96
N ALA A 286 33.09 -40.62 -6.38
CA ALA A 286 33.31 -40.87 -4.96
C ALA A 286 32.58 -39.85 -4.07
N PRO A 287 32.06 -40.26 -2.89
CA PRO A 287 31.38 -39.36 -1.97
C PRO A 287 32.39 -38.33 -1.45
N ALA A 288 32.35 -37.13 -2.03
CA ALA A 288 32.94 -35.95 -1.43
C ALA A 288 32.34 -35.81 -0.03
N ALA A 289 33.21 -35.85 0.97
CA ALA A 289 32.86 -35.70 2.36
C ALA A 289 31.96 -34.46 2.51
N LYS A 290 30.69 -34.68 2.85
CA LYS A 290 29.74 -33.62 3.20
C LYS A 290 30.30 -32.90 4.42
N ALA A 291 31.00 -31.79 4.19
CA ALA A 291 31.31 -30.84 5.24
C ALA A 291 29.97 -30.44 5.87
N LYS A 292 29.79 -30.74 7.16
CA LYS A 292 28.64 -30.25 7.92
C LYS A 292 28.62 -28.73 7.80
N PRO A 293 27.53 -28.12 7.29
CA PRO A 293 27.44 -26.67 7.19
C PRO A 293 27.57 -26.04 8.57
N ILE A 294 28.38 -24.99 8.67
CA ILE A 294 28.62 -24.15 9.86
C ILE A 294 27.34 -23.40 10.31
N GLU A 295 26.21 -23.63 9.62
CA GLU A 295 24.90 -23.03 9.85
C GLU A 295 24.21 -23.50 11.15
N ALA A 296 24.71 -24.56 11.79
CA ALA A 296 24.10 -25.18 12.97
C ALA A 296 24.25 -24.40 14.30
N LEU A 297 24.92 -23.25 14.32
CA LEU A 297 25.16 -22.47 15.55
C LEU A 297 24.41 -21.13 15.61
N ARG A 298 23.57 -20.82 14.63
CA ARG A 298 22.86 -19.54 14.56
C ARG A 298 21.47 -19.65 15.15
N ASP A 299 21.00 -18.55 15.76
CA ASP A 299 19.59 -18.45 16.14
C ASP A 299 18.70 -18.58 14.88
N PRO A 300 17.49 -19.15 15.01
CA PRO A 300 16.58 -19.26 13.89
C PRO A 300 16.20 -17.87 13.37
N LEU A 301 16.08 -17.76 12.05
CA LEU A 301 15.57 -16.56 11.39
C LEU A 301 14.14 -16.28 11.87
N PRO A 302 13.74 -15.02 12.11
CA PRO A 302 12.36 -14.69 12.44
C PRO A 302 11.41 -15.18 11.33
N SER A 303 10.27 -15.71 11.72
CA SER A 303 9.30 -16.37 10.83
C SER A 303 8.71 -15.45 9.76
N PHE A 304 8.74 -14.14 9.98
CA PHE A 304 8.31 -13.15 8.99
C PHE A 304 9.36 -12.83 7.91
N VAL A 305 10.61 -13.29 8.06
CA VAL A 305 11.66 -13.09 7.05
C VAL A 305 11.68 -14.31 6.11
N PRO A 306 11.55 -14.13 4.79
CA PRO A 306 11.51 -15.24 3.84
C PRO A 306 12.90 -15.88 3.70
N GLY A 307 13.09 -17.06 4.29
CA GLY A 307 14.38 -17.75 4.30
C GLY A 307 14.88 -18.23 2.92
N ASP A 308 13.98 -18.39 1.95
CA ASP A 308 14.28 -18.88 0.60
C ASP A 308 14.87 -17.83 -0.33
N ARG A 309 14.82 -16.53 0.04
CA ARG A 309 15.19 -15.41 -0.83
C ARG A 309 16.39 -14.61 -0.32
N ARG A 310 17.42 -15.32 0.13
CA ARG A 310 18.67 -14.70 0.61
C ARG A 310 19.50 -14.18 -0.56
N ASP A 311 19.93 -12.93 -0.47
CA ASP A 311 20.86 -12.30 -1.39
C ASP A 311 22.32 -12.57 -0.95
N VAL A 312 22.95 -13.53 -1.62
CA VAL A 312 24.32 -13.96 -1.34
C VAL A 312 25.34 -12.88 -1.71
N ALA A 313 25.09 -12.11 -2.77
CA ALA A 313 26.00 -11.06 -3.22
C ALA A 313 26.05 -9.91 -2.19
N TYR A 314 24.89 -9.52 -1.64
CA TYR A 314 24.83 -8.53 -0.58
C TYR A 314 25.55 -8.98 0.68
N ALA A 315 25.35 -10.24 1.11
CA ALA A 315 26.02 -10.79 2.29
C ALA A 315 27.55 -10.90 2.13
N ALA A 316 28.03 -11.12 0.91
CA ALA A 316 29.46 -11.10 0.61
C ALA A 316 30.06 -9.69 0.68
N ALA A 317 29.30 -8.67 0.27
CA ALA A 317 29.72 -7.27 0.30
C ALA A 317 29.60 -6.62 1.69
N ASN A 318 28.68 -7.11 2.54
CA ASN A 318 28.38 -6.55 3.86
C ASN A 318 28.57 -7.62 4.94
N PRO A 319 29.79 -7.84 5.46
CA PRO A 319 30.04 -8.84 6.48
C PRO A 319 29.13 -8.69 7.70
N GLY A 320 28.50 -9.78 8.11
CA GLY A 320 27.53 -9.81 9.22
C GLY A 320 26.10 -9.43 8.82
N TRP A 321 25.91 -8.75 7.69
CA TRP A 321 24.58 -8.44 7.17
C TRP A 321 24.11 -9.47 6.15
N GLU A 322 22.83 -9.80 6.24
CA GLU A 322 22.13 -10.64 5.28
C GLU A 322 20.93 -9.87 4.76
N ARG A 323 20.72 -9.92 3.44
CA ARG A 323 19.56 -9.30 2.81
C ARG A 323 18.62 -10.38 2.30
N TYR A 324 17.34 -10.20 2.56
CA TYR A 324 16.25 -11.02 2.04
C TYR A 324 15.23 -10.10 1.37
N GLN A 325 14.60 -10.55 0.29
CA GLN A 325 13.63 -9.74 -0.44
C GLN A 325 12.41 -10.58 -0.81
N ASP A 326 11.22 -10.03 -0.63
CA ASP A 326 9.99 -10.55 -1.24
C ASP A 326 9.43 -9.55 -2.25
N ALA A 327 8.20 -9.78 -2.73
CA ALA A 327 7.57 -8.93 -3.74
C ALA A 327 7.29 -7.49 -3.25
N GLY A 328 7.17 -7.27 -1.94
CA GLY A 328 6.78 -6.00 -1.36
C GLY A 328 7.76 -5.45 -0.31
N HIS A 329 8.70 -6.25 0.18
CA HIS A 329 9.55 -5.88 1.30
C HIS A 329 11.01 -6.30 1.11
N GLU A 330 11.89 -5.49 1.68
CA GLU A 330 13.29 -5.81 1.87
C GLU A 330 13.57 -5.97 3.38
N TYR A 331 14.26 -7.06 3.72
CA TYR A 331 14.67 -7.37 5.08
C TYR A 331 16.19 -7.38 5.13
N LYS A 332 16.78 -6.59 6.03
CA LYS A 332 18.21 -6.65 6.33
C LYS A 332 18.38 -7.15 7.76
N VAL A 333 19.16 -8.21 7.92
CA VAL A 333 19.35 -8.94 9.17
C VAL A 333 20.83 -8.89 9.52
N PHE A 334 21.15 -8.35 10.70
CA PHE A 334 22.54 -8.27 11.17
C PHE A 334 22.81 -9.35 12.22
N TRP A 335 23.81 -10.16 11.93
CA TRP A 335 24.28 -11.25 12.76
C TRP A 335 25.67 -10.94 13.32
N GLU A 336 25.85 -11.17 14.61
CA GLU A 336 27.14 -11.07 15.27
C GLU A 336 27.33 -12.27 16.21
N ASN A 337 28.41 -13.03 16.01
CA ASN A 337 28.70 -14.23 16.80
C ASN A 337 27.54 -15.26 16.82
N GLY A 338 26.83 -15.38 15.69
CA GLY A 338 25.68 -16.28 15.56
C GLY A 338 24.39 -15.78 16.22
N LYS A 339 24.42 -14.60 16.84
CA LYS A 339 23.26 -13.97 17.48
C LYS A 339 22.68 -12.87 16.61
N LEU A 340 21.36 -12.77 16.61
CA LEU A 340 20.66 -11.70 15.93
C LEU A 340 20.84 -10.38 16.68
N LYS A 341 21.38 -9.35 16.01
CA LYS A 341 21.66 -8.03 16.60
C LYS A 341 20.76 -6.92 16.09
N ALA A 342 20.39 -6.97 14.82
CA ALA A 342 19.43 -6.03 14.27
C ALA A 342 18.58 -6.65 13.17
N VAL A 343 17.36 -6.14 13.03
CA VAL A 343 16.49 -6.39 11.88
C VAL A 343 15.97 -5.06 11.38
N GLN A 344 16.16 -4.81 10.10
CA GLN A 344 15.57 -3.70 9.37
C GLN A 344 14.56 -4.25 8.35
N VAL A 345 13.38 -3.67 8.31
CA VAL A 345 12.35 -3.97 7.31
C VAL A 345 12.00 -2.68 6.58
N ILE A 346 12.01 -2.75 5.25
CA ILE A 346 11.74 -1.62 4.36
C ILE A 346 10.61 -2.04 3.43
N ASP A 347 9.57 -1.21 3.34
CA ASP A 347 8.56 -1.36 2.30
C ASP A 347 9.14 -0.97 0.93
N ARG A 348 9.07 -1.89 -0.02
CA ARG A 348 9.41 -1.69 -1.43
C ARG A 348 8.15 -1.56 -2.30
N SER A 349 6.97 -1.84 -1.76
CA SER A 349 5.70 -1.79 -2.50
C SER A 349 5.16 -0.36 -2.66
N GLY A 350 5.58 0.57 -1.79
CA GLY A 350 5.04 1.92 -1.69
C GLY A 350 3.74 2.02 -0.89
N SER A 351 3.14 0.89 -0.50
CA SER A 351 1.89 0.83 0.27
C SER A 351 2.10 1.03 1.78
N GLY A 352 3.35 0.93 2.22
CA GLY A 352 3.74 0.91 3.62
C GLY A 352 3.54 -0.43 4.32
N LEU A 353 4.21 -0.56 5.45
CA LEU A 353 4.13 -1.68 6.36
C LEU A 353 2.85 -1.58 7.20
N SER A 354 2.08 -2.66 7.25
CA SER A 354 0.87 -2.69 8.08
C SER A 354 1.21 -2.59 9.58
N PRO A 355 0.39 -1.91 10.39
CA PRO A 355 0.58 -1.87 11.84
C PRO A 355 0.58 -3.26 12.51
N THR A 356 -0.22 -4.18 11.97
CA THR A 356 -0.31 -5.57 12.44
C THR A 356 1.00 -6.31 12.21
N PHE A 357 1.59 -6.17 11.03
CA PHE A 357 2.91 -6.74 10.70
C PHE A 357 3.97 -6.21 11.65
N PHE A 358 4.05 -4.90 11.81
CA PHE A 358 4.98 -4.25 12.74
C PHE A 358 4.86 -4.76 14.18
N THR A 359 3.63 -4.85 14.70
CA THR A 359 3.39 -5.35 16.07
C THR A 359 3.75 -6.83 16.22
N THR A 360 3.53 -7.62 15.17
CA THR A 360 3.89 -9.05 15.14
C THR A 360 5.41 -9.21 15.16
N ALA A 361 6.12 -8.45 14.32
CA ALA A 361 7.57 -8.45 14.28
C ALA A 361 8.17 -8.05 15.64
N MET A 362 7.67 -6.99 16.30
CA MET A 362 8.13 -6.60 17.64
C MET A 362 7.88 -7.70 18.69
N LYS A 363 6.70 -8.33 18.64
CA LYS A 363 6.35 -9.39 19.59
C LYS A 363 7.26 -10.61 19.44
N GLU A 364 7.55 -11.00 18.21
CA GLU A 364 8.42 -12.12 17.92
C GLU A 364 9.88 -11.83 18.27
N LEU A 365 10.38 -10.66 17.87
CA LEU A 365 11.77 -10.26 18.06
C LEU A 365 12.11 -9.91 19.51
N ALA A 366 11.25 -9.16 20.18
CA ALA A 366 11.55 -8.54 21.47
C ALA A 366 10.62 -9.00 22.60
N GLY A 367 9.61 -9.84 22.32
CA GLY A 367 8.63 -10.28 23.32
C GLY A 367 7.67 -9.17 23.78
N VAL A 368 7.70 -8.00 23.14
CA VAL A 368 6.90 -6.83 23.52
C VAL A 368 5.99 -6.38 22.38
N ARG A 369 4.88 -5.75 22.72
CA ARG A 369 3.91 -5.19 21.74
C ARG A 369 4.00 -3.68 21.60
N ASP A 370 4.62 -3.04 22.58
CA ASP A 370 4.70 -1.60 22.71
C ASP A 370 6.14 -1.17 22.93
N TYR A 371 6.43 0.07 22.55
CA TYR A 371 7.72 0.72 22.77
C TYR A 371 7.48 2.09 23.42
N GLN A 372 8.45 2.57 24.17
CA GLN A 372 8.43 3.92 24.72
C GLN A 372 9.11 4.87 23.74
N LEU A 373 8.37 5.86 23.24
CA LEU A 373 8.91 6.89 22.36
C LEU A 373 9.91 7.78 23.14
N VAL A 374 11.13 7.89 22.63
CA VAL A 374 12.22 8.69 23.21
C VAL A 374 12.42 9.99 22.44
N SER A 375 12.40 9.91 21.11
CA SER A 375 12.64 11.07 20.25
C SER A 375 11.79 11.02 18.98
N ARG A 376 11.51 12.20 18.45
CA ARG A 376 10.77 12.42 17.22
C ARG A 376 11.49 13.49 16.40
N GLU A 377 11.83 13.17 15.18
CA GLU A 377 12.59 14.02 14.27
C GLU A 377 11.92 13.99 12.88
N VAL A 378 11.96 15.10 12.15
CA VAL A 378 11.53 15.15 10.76
C VAL A 378 12.79 15.25 9.90
N LYS A 379 13.08 14.23 9.10
CA LYS A 379 14.21 14.19 8.16
C LYS A 379 13.63 14.04 6.75
N ASP A 380 13.81 15.06 5.92
CA ASP A 380 13.26 15.14 4.56
C ASP A 380 11.73 14.91 4.53
N ASN A 381 11.29 13.88 3.81
CA ASN A 381 9.90 13.44 3.69
C ASN A 381 9.48 12.42 4.74
N TYR A 382 10.33 12.17 5.75
CA TYR A 382 10.07 11.18 6.77
C TYR A 382 9.92 11.80 8.16
N LEU A 383 8.94 11.28 8.89
CA LEU A 383 8.85 11.39 10.32
C LEU A 383 9.56 10.19 10.97
N VAL A 384 10.74 10.44 11.52
CA VAL A 384 11.56 9.45 12.22
C VAL A 384 11.19 9.46 13.71
N LYS A 385 10.83 8.30 14.25
CA LYS A 385 10.56 8.10 15.68
C LYS A 385 11.57 7.11 16.24
N LYS A 386 12.19 7.45 17.36
CA LYS A 386 13.13 6.60 18.08
C LYS A 386 12.52 6.22 19.41
N GLY A 387 12.63 4.96 19.80
CA GLY A 387 12.08 4.47 21.05
C GLY A 387 12.90 3.34 21.66
N THR A 388 12.50 2.94 22.87
CA THR A 388 13.07 1.80 23.60
C THR A 388 12.00 0.73 23.84
N MET A 389 12.41 -0.54 23.77
CA MET A 389 11.60 -1.71 24.06
C MET A 389 11.95 -2.27 25.46
N GLY A 390 12.09 -1.38 26.45
CA GLY A 390 12.50 -1.75 27.80
C GLY A 390 13.95 -2.19 27.86
N LYS A 391 14.21 -3.41 28.38
CA LYS A 391 15.56 -3.97 28.50
C LYS A 391 16.00 -4.79 27.28
N THR A 392 15.13 -4.91 26.29
CA THR A 392 15.37 -5.79 25.13
C THR A 392 16.15 -5.07 24.04
N GLY A 393 15.95 -3.76 23.87
CA GLY A 393 16.66 -2.99 22.87
C GLY A 393 15.99 -1.67 22.51
N SER A 394 16.32 -1.17 21.32
CA SER A 394 15.81 0.08 20.77
C SER A 394 15.15 -0.11 19.41
N ILE A 395 14.29 0.84 19.04
CA ILE A 395 13.55 0.81 17.80
C ILE A 395 13.57 2.17 17.11
N ILE A 396 13.72 2.15 15.79
CA ILE A 396 13.64 3.33 14.92
C ILE A 396 12.54 3.07 13.90
N ILE A 397 11.65 4.04 13.71
CA ILE A 397 10.47 3.93 12.88
C ILE A 397 10.48 5.10 11.90
N TYR A 398 10.38 4.78 10.61
CA TYR A 398 10.31 5.75 9.52
C TYR A 398 8.89 5.78 9.00
N LYS A 399 8.19 6.91 9.20
CA LYS A 399 6.87 7.15 8.62
C LYS A 399 6.97 8.19 7.53
N ASN A 400 6.22 8.06 6.45
CA ASN A 400 6.08 9.15 5.49
C ASN A 400 5.39 10.35 6.19
N LYS A 401 5.91 11.56 5.98
CA LYS A 401 5.45 12.79 6.64
C LYS A 401 4.05 13.21 6.18
N ALA A 402 3.68 12.93 4.93
CA ALA A 402 2.42 13.35 4.34
C ALA A 402 1.22 12.57 4.88
N ASP A 403 1.36 11.24 4.96
CA ASP A 403 0.26 10.31 5.27
C ASP A 403 0.46 9.53 6.60
N SER A 404 1.63 9.68 7.24
CA SER A 404 2.02 8.93 8.44
C SER A 404 2.07 7.40 8.25
N VAL A 405 2.11 6.93 7.00
CA VAL A 405 2.25 5.52 6.63
C VAL A 405 3.64 5.03 7.03
N LEU A 406 3.71 3.84 7.64
CA LEU A 406 4.96 3.24 8.08
C LEU A 406 5.74 2.72 6.87
N GLN A 407 6.93 3.26 6.62
CA GLN A 407 7.73 2.91 5.44
C GLN A 407 8.87 1.94 5.79
N ALA A 408 9.48 2.11 6.96
CA ALA A 408 10.50 1.20 7.44
C ALA A 408 10.55 1.19 8.96
N PHE A 409 11.13 0.13 9.53
CA PHE A 409 11.56 0.13 10.91
C PHE A 409 12.85 -0.66 11.10
N VAL A 410 13.59 -0.32 12.15
CA VAL A 410 14.82 -0.99 12.58
C VAL A 410 14.66 -1.34 14.04
N ILE A 411 14.89 -2.60 14.40
CA ILE A 411 14.98 -3.09 15.77
C ILE A 411 16.44 -3.46 16.04
N HIS A 412 17.02 -2.90 17.09
CA HIS A 412 18.38 -3.19 17.54
C HIS A 412 18.35 -3.78 18.95
N PHE A 413 19.08 -4.86 19.18
CA PHE A 413 19.15 -5.54 20.48
C PHE A 413 20.42 -5.16 21.24
N ASP A 414 20.25 -4.73 22.48
CA ASP A 414 21.38 -4.43 23.34
C ASP A 414 22.08 -5.75 23.73
N GLN A 415 23.42 -5.80 23.68
CA GLN A 415 24.20 -7.04 23.83
C GLN A 415 24.05 -7.76 25.19
N GLY A 416 23.23 -7.24 26.11
CA GLY A 416 23.10 -7.73 27.49
C GLY A 416 22.02 -8.78 27.74
N GLN A 417 21.20 -9.16 26.76
CA GLN A 417 20.24 -10.26 26.95
C GLN A 417 20.61 -11.47 26.11
N ASP A 418 21.09 -12.52 26.79
CA ASP A 418 20.92 -13.88 26.30
C ASP A 418 19.42 -14.14 26.18
N SER A 419 18.93 -14.14 24.95
CA SER A 419 17.58 -14.52 24.53
C SER A 419 17.34 -16.01 24.80
N ARG A 420 17.23 -16.39 26.09
CA ARG A 420 16.61 -17.63 26.52
C ARG A 420 15.25 -17.34 27.14
N ARG A 421 14.20 -17.42 26.33
CA ARG A 421 12.86 -17.79 26.78
C ARG A 421 12.16 -18.63 25.73
#